data_AF-A0A8R1ENT4-F1
#
_entry.id   AF-A0A8R1ENT4-F1
#
_cell.length_a   1.000
_cell.length_b   1.000
_cell.length_c   1.000
_cell.angle_alpha   90.00
_cell.angle_beta   90.00
_cell.angle_gamma   90.00
#
_symmetry.space_group_name_H-M   'P 1'
#
loop_
_entity.id
_entity.type
_entity.pdbx_description
1 polymer ?
#
loop_
_entity_poly.entity_id
_entity_poly.type
_entity_poly.pdbx_seq_one_letter_code
_entity_poly.pdbx_strand_id
1 'polypeptide(L)'
;MWFIMARTLEMVKGNENGGGPQQVVTCLRIVEREERIDKFYTDARNKNSSAFVPPGRPRRWKEKALQSLEKTVVFRVEGNQLEDRSLNKAWLARYLEVCRNVIMDDLLLAKAAMPCFPPEYQIYDRYVAMYHNAICKRVNFQFYKKS
;
A
#
# COMPACT_ATOMS: atom_id res chain seq x y z
N MET A 1 -9.88 9.84 4.26
CA MET A 1 -8.61 9.79 3.50
C MET A 1 -7.94 8.41 3.61
N TRP A 2 -7.30 8.06 4.74
CA TRP A 2 -6.57 6.78 4.86
C TRP A 2 -7.45 5.55 4.69
N PHE A 3 -8.70 5.61 5.14
CA PHE A 3 -9.69 4.56 4.86
C PHE A 3 -9.85 4.26 3.36
N ILE A 4 -9.89 5.30 2.51
CA ILE A 4 -10.02 5.14 1.06
C ILE A 4 -8.73 4.53 0.50
N MET A 5 -7.56 5.03 0.93
CA MET A 5 -6.27 4.46 0.52
C MET A 5 -6.18 2.98 0.88
N ALA A 6 -6.44 2.61 2.14
CA ALA A 6 -6.39 1.24 2.62
C ALA A 6 -7.31 0.29 1.84
N ARG A 7 -8.38 0.81 1.21
CA ARG A 7 -9.36 0.06 0.43
C ARG A 7 -9.25 0.26 -1.08
N THR A 8 -8.11 0.72 -1.57
CA THR A 8 -7.94 1.06 -3.00
C THR A 8 -8.35 -0.08 -3.94
N LEU A 9 -7.96 -1.32 -3.63
CA LEU A 9 -8.26 -2.48 -4.47
C LEU A 9 -9.78 -2.77 -4.50
N GLU A 10 -10.45 -2.66 -3.35
CA GLU A 10 -11.90 -2.78 -3.24
C GLU A 10 -12.62 -1.64 -3.98
N MET A 11 -12.08 -0.42 -3.92
CA MET A 11 -12.66 0.74 -4.61
C MET A 11 -12.63 0.59 -6.12
N VAL A 12 -11.57 0.00 -6.69
CA VAL A 12 -11.45 -0.17 -8.15
C VAL A 12 -12.12 -1.42 -8.68
N LYS A 13 -12.37 -2.42 -7.82
CA LYS A 13 -13.17 -3.61 -8.15
C LYS A 13 -14.61 -3.26 -8.57
N GLY A 14 -15.12 -2.13 -8.08
CA GLY A 14 -16.49 -1.68 -8.28
C GLY A 14 -17.42 -2.12 -7.16
N ASN A 15 -18.34 -1.22 -6.78
CA ASN A 15 -19.43 -1.47 -5.84
C ASN A 15 -20.77 -1.06 -6.48
N GLU A 16 -21.86 -1.54 -5.90
CA GLU A 16 -23.25 -1.31 -6.33
C GLU A 16 -23.66 0.17 -6.49
N ASN A 17 -22.93 1.10 -5.85
CA ASN A 17 -23.21 2.54 -5.88
C ASN A 17 -22.38 3.33 -6.91
N GLY A 18 -21.38 2.71 -7.56
CA GLY A 18 -20.46 3.41 -8.46
C GLY A 18 -19.51 4.40 -7.75
N GLY A 19 -18.48 4.87 -8.46
CA GLY A 19 -17.65 6.00 -8.03
C GLY A 19 -16.44 5.69 -7.13
N GLY A 20 -16.16 4.42 -6.79
CA GLY A 20 -14.96 4.03 -6.03
C GLY A 20 -13.64 4.56 -6.61
N PRO A 21 -13.35 4.38 -7.92
CA PRO A 21 -12.15 4.95 -8.55
C PRO A 21 -12.06 6.48 -8.39
N GLN A 22 -13.19 7.19 -8.49
CA GLN A 22 -13.24 8.63 -8.34
C GLN A 22 -12.90 9.09 -6.91
N GLN A 23 -13.28 8.31 -5.90
CA GLN A 23 -12.90 8.57 -4.51
C GLN A 23 -11.39 8.41 -4.30
N VAL A 24 -10.77 7.39 -4.92
CA VAL A 24 -9.31 7.19 -4.90
C VAL A 24 -8.60 8.37 -5.57
N VAL A 25 -9.04 8.79 -6.76
CA VAL A 25 -8.49 9.96 -7.48
C VAL A 25 -8.60 11.22 -6.63
N THR A 26 -9.76 11.46 -6.02
CA THR A 26 -9.99 12.65 -5.18
C THR A 26 -9.06 12.66 -3.97
N CYS A 27 -8.90 11.50 -3.32
CA CYS A 27 -7.96 11.32 -2.23
C CYS A 27 -6.52 11.63 -2.67
N LEU A 28 -6.06 11.06 -3.78
CA LEU A 28 -4.70 11.27 -4.28
C LEU A 28 -4.45 12.73 -4.71
N ARG A 29 -5.44 13.42 -5.27
CA ARG A 29 -5.33 14.87 -5.56
C ARG A 29 -5.10 15.70 -4.30
N ILE A 30 -5.71 15.33 -3.18
CA ILE A 30 -5.48 15.98 -1.88
C ILE A 30 -4.05 15.72 -1.41
N VAL A 31 -3.54 14.48 -1.55
CA VAL A 31 -2.15 14.13 -1.24
C VAL A 31 -1.18 14.95 -2.08
N GLU A 32 -1.34 14.98 -3.40
CA GLU A 32 -0.47 15.74 -4.30
C GLU A 32 -0.49 17.25 -4.04
N ARG A 33 -1.64 17.78 -3.63
CA ARG A 33 -1.72 19.18 -3.20
C ARG A 33 -0.89 19.41 -1.94
N GLU A 34 -0.94 18.51 -0.98
CA GLU A 34 -0.18 18.62 0.26
C GLU A 34 1.33 18.49 0.02
N GLU A 35 1.76 17.55 -0.82
CA GLU A 35 3.16 17.38 -1.21
C GLU A 35 3.72 18.62 -1.92
N ARG A 36 2.91 19.29 -2.75
CA ARG A 36 3.31 20.57 -3.36
C ARG A 36 3.51 21.69 -2.33
N ILE A 37 2.70 21.72 -1.28
CA ILE A 37 2.87 22.69 -0.18
C ILE A 37 4.13 22.37 0.62
N ASP A 38 4.37 21.09 0.92
CA ASP A 38 5.61 20.64 1.58
C ASP A 38 6.85 21.01 0.75
N LYS A 39 6.79 20.79 -0.57
CA LYS A 39 7.86 21.17 -1.51
C LYS A 39 8.11 22.67 -1.49
N PHE A 40 7.06 23.51 -1.54
CA PHE A 40 7.20 24.96 -1.48
C PHE A 40 7.98 25.42 -0.24
N TYR A 41 7.63 24.93 0.95
CA TYR A 41 8.33 25.29 2.19
C TYR A 41 9.76 24.73 2.23
N THR A 42 9.96 23.52 1.71
CA THR A 42 11.29 22.91 1.62
C THR A 42 12.21 23.72 0.70
N ASP A 43 11.71 24.11 -0.48
CA ASP A 43 12.45 24.91 -1.45
C ASP A 43 12.75 26.32 -0.91
N ALA A 44 11.80 26.94 -0.19
CA ALA A 44 12.01 28.23 0.48
C ALA A 44 13.11 28.15 1.54
N ARG A 45 13.09 27.11 2.38
CA ARG A 45 14.10 26.86 3.42
C ARG A 45 15.48 26.52 2.84
N ASN A 46 15.54 25.83 1.70
CA ASN A 46 16.79 25.53 1.01
C ASN A 46 17.45 26.78 0.42
N LYS A 47 16.64 27.75 -0.04
CA LYS A 47 17.12 29.05 -0.56
C LYS A 47 17.50 30.02 0.56
N ASN A 48 16.75 30.00 1.65
CA ASN A 48 17.00 30.83 2.82
C ASN A 48 16.70 30.02 4.10
N SER A 49 17.74 29.73 4.87
CA SER A 49 17.60 28.94 6.12
C SER A 49 16.74 29.61 7.19
N SER A 50 16.51 30.93 7.10
CA SER A 50 15.60 31.66 8.01
C SER A 50 14.15 31.75 7.51
N ALA A 51 13.82 31.15 6.35
CA ALA A 51 12.46 31.14 5.83
C ALA A 51 11.49 30.43 6.79
N PHE A 52 10.35 31.07 7.04
CA PHE A 52 9.31 30.50 7.90
C PHE A 52 8.75 29.20 7.32
N VAL A 53 8.66 28.18 8.17
CA VAL A 53 7.99 26.91 7.87
C VAL A 53 6.96 26.65 8.98
N PRO A 54 5.67 26.46 8.64
CA PRO A 54 4.66 26.13 9.64
C PRO A 54 5.03 24.87 10.44
N PRO A 55 4.70 24.83 11.75
CA PRO A 55 4.97 23.65 12.57
C PRO A 55 4.27 22.40 12.00
N GLY A 56 4.95 21.25 12.09
CA GLY A 56 4.44 19.97 11.60
C GLY A 56 4.65 19.72 10.09
N ARG A 57 5.44 20.55 9.41
CA ARG A 57 5.86 20.36 8.01
C ARG A 57 7.30 19.81 7.93
N PRO A 58 7.63 18.96 6.93
CA PRO A 58 6.72 18.39 5.93
C PRO A 58 5.80 17.31 6.51
N ARG A 59 4.58 17.18 5.99
CA ARG A 59 3.60 16.18 6.44
C ARG A 59 3.79 14.81 5.83
N ARG A 60 4.42 14.72 4.64
CA ARG A 60 4.74 13.46 3.92
C ARG A 60 3.50 12.58 3.69
N TRP A 61 2.47 13.14 3.10
CA TRP A 61 1.22 12.43 2.86
C TRP A 61 1.33 11.36 1.78
N LYS A 62 2.24 11.52 0.81
CA LYS A 62 2.53 10.45 -0.16
C LYS A 62 3.07 9.21 0.54
N GLU A 63 4.03 9.39 1.45
CA GLU A 63 4.58 8.29 2.25
C GLU A 63 3.48 7.60 3.07
N LYS A 64 2.65 8.36 3.78
CA LYS A 64 1.53 7.82 4.56
C LYS A 64 0.49 7.09 3.71
N ALA A 65 0.22 7.59 2.51
CA ALA A 65 -0.69 6.94 1.57
C ALA A 65 -0.13 5.57 1.14
N LEU A 66 1.14 5.51 0.75
CA LEU A 66 1.80 4.25 0.38
C LEU A 66 1.89 3.26 1.55
N GLN A 67 2.21 3.74 2.75
CA GLN A 67 2.18 2.92 3.97
C GLN A 67 0.79 2.36 4.26
N SER A 68 -0.27 3.11 3.95
CA SER A 68 -1.65 2.63 4.11
C SER A 68 -1.96 1.47 3.15
N LEU A 69 -1.41 1.47 1.94
CA LEU A 69 -1.55 0.37 0.98
C LEU A 69 -0.76 -0.85 1.44
N GLU A 70 0.50 -0.63 1.83
CA GLU A 70 1.40 -1.69 2.30
C GLU A 70 0.82 -2.42 3.52
N LYS A 71 0.24 -1.68 4.48
CA LYS A 71 -0.44 -2.29 5.64
C LYS A 71 -1.56 -3.22 5.22
N THR A 72 -2.40 -2.84 4.26
CA THR A 72 -3.47 -3.72 3.75
C THR A 72 -2.88 -4.98 3.11
N VAL A 73 -1.81 -4.84 2.31
CA VAL A 73 -1.12 -5.99 1.70
C VAL A 73 -0.58 -6.94 2.76
N VAL A 74 0.08 -6.42 3.80
CA VAL A 74 0.59 -7.21 4.93
C VAL A 74 -0.55 -7.93 5.64
N PHE A 75 -1.63 -7.25 5.99
CA PHE A 75 -2.78 -7.87 6.65
C PHE A 75 -3.42 -8.98 5.81
N ARG A 76 -3.49 -8.81 4.49
CA ARG A 76 -3.99 -9.85 3.58
C ARG A 76 -3.08 -11.07 3.57
N VAL A 77 -1.76 -10.88 3.48
CA VAL A 77 -0.78 -11.99 3.50
C VAL A 77 -0.79 -12.72 4.85
N GLU A 78 -0.92 -11.98 5.95
CA GLU A 78 -0.97 -12.55 7.31
C GLU A 78 -2.29 -13.28 7.58
N GLY A 79 -3.42 -12.69 7.18
CA GLY A 79 -4.76 -13.23 7.41
C GLY A 79 -5.07 -14.52 6.65
N ASN A 80 -4.30 -14.83 5.59
CA ASN A 80 -4.46 -16.06 4.82
C ASN A 80 -3.72 -17.28 5.42
N GLN A 81 -2.96 -17.12 6.51
CA GLN A 81 -2.33 -18.27 7.18
C GLN A 81 -3.30 -18.94 8.17
N LEU A 82 -4.07 -19.91 7.68
CA LEU A 82 -5.02 -20.67 8.48
C LEU A 82 -4.39 -21.89 9.20
N GLU A 83 -3.31 -22.43 8.64
CA GLU A 83 -2.62 -23.62 9.15
C GLU A 83 -1.17 -23.31 9.53
N ASP A 84 -0.61 -24.07 10.46
CA ASP A 84 0.81 -24.07 10.77
C ASP A 84 1.40 -25.49 10.75
N ARG A 85 2.72 -25.59 10.99
CA ARG A 85 3.45 -26.85 10.94
C ARG A 85 2.98 -27.88 11.98
N SER A 86 2.39 -27.45 13.10
CA SER A 86 1.87 -28.34 14.13
C SER A 86 0.56 -28.99 13.70
N LEU A 87 -0.24 -28.28 12.90
CA LEU A 87 -1.52 -28.75 12.37
C LEU A 87 -1.35 -29.62 11.11
N ASN A 88 -0.44 -29.25 10.21
CA ASN A 88 -0.26 -29.94 8.93
C ASN A 88 1.20 -29.88 8.44
N LYS A 89 1.78 -31.01 8.05
CA LYS A 89 3.14 -31.04 7.46
C LYS A 89 3.22 -30.30 6.13
N ALA A 90 2.12 -30.24 5.37
CA ALA A 90 2.01 -29.53 4.09
C ALA A 90 1.54 -28.06 4.23
N TRP A 91 1.47 -27.53 5.46
CA TRP A 91 0.97 -26.17 5.73
C TRP A 91 1.60 -25.09 4.85
N LEU A 92 2.91 -25.16 4.59
CA LEU A 92 3.63 -24.14 3.82
C LEU A 92 3.19 -24.14 2.35
N ALA A 93 3.07 -25.33 1.75
CA ALA A 93 2.61 -25.45 0.36
C ALA A 93 1.18 -24.90 0.21
N ARG A 94 0.28 -25.27 1.14
CA ARG A 94 -1.11 -24.79 1.16
C ARG A 94 -1.19 -23.28 1.37
N TYR A 95 -0.41 -22.74 2.31
CA TYR A 95 -0.33 -21.31 2.55
C TYR A 95 0.14 -20.53 1.31
N LEU A 96 1.18 -21.02 0.63
CA LEU A 96 1.71 -20.39 -0.58
C LEU A 96 0.72 -20.49 -1.75
N GLU A 97 -0.06 -21.56 -1.85
CA GLU A 97 -1.12 -21.70 -2.84
C GLU A 97 -2.24 -20.66 -2.62
N VAL A 98 -2.70 -20.51 -1.37
CA VAL A 98 -3.69 -19.47 -1.00
C VAL A 98 -3.12 -18.07 -1.29
N CYS A 99 -1.88 -17.80 -0.90
CA CYS A 99 -1.21 -16.52 -1.18
C CYS A 99 -1.17 -16.26 -2.69
N ARG A 100 -0.76 -17.24 -3.51
CA ARG A 100 -0.71 -17.10 -4.96
C ARG A 100 -2.06 -16.65 -5.52
N ASN A 101 -3.15 -17.28 -5.11
CA ASN A 101 -4.49 -16.94 -5.62
C ASN A 101 -4.88 -15.50 -5.25
N VAL A 102 -4.73 -15.13 -3.97
CA VAL A 102 -5.07 -13.77 -3.49
C VAL A 102 -4.21 -12.70 -4.15
N ILE A 103 -2.91 -12.96 -4.32
CA ILE A 103 -1.98 -12.03 -4.95
C ILE A 103 -2.34 -11.81 -6.41
N MET A 104 -2.65 -12.88 -7.15
CA MET A 104 -3.02 -12.75 -8.55
C MET A 104 -4.28 -11.90 -8.72
N ASP A 105 -5.31 -12.12 -7.90
CA ASP A 105 -6.53 -11.31 -7.90
C ASP A 105 -6.23 -9.84 -7.57
N ASP A 106 -5.42 -9.60 -6.54
CA ASP A 106 -5.08 -8.26 -6.10
C ASP A 106 -4.19 -7.52 -7.11
N LEU A 107 -3.30 -8.21 -7.83
CA LEU A 107 -2.48 -7.61 -8.89
C LEU A 107 -3.32 -7.25 -10.13
N LEU A 108 -4.37 -8.00 -10.44
CA LEU A 108 -5.34 -7.60 -11.48
C LEU A 108 -6.06 -6.30 -11.07
N LEU A 109 -6.46 -6.19 -9.81
CA LEU A 109 -7.05 -4.96 -9.28
C LEU A 109 -6.03 -3.81 -9.23
N ALA A 110 -4.77 -4.07 -8.87
CA ALA A 110 -3.71 -3.08 -8.89
C ALA A 110 -3.49 -2.52 -10.30
N LYS A 111 -3.57 -3.38 -11.33
CA LYS A 111 -3.53 -2.96 -12.74
C LYS A 111 -4.71 -2.06 -13.09
N ALA A 112 -5.92 -2.42 -12.65
CA ALA A 112 -7.11 -1.58 -12.82
C ALA A 112 -7.03 -0.26 -12.05
N ALA A 113 -6.26 -0.22 -10.95
CA ALA A 113 -6.04 1.00 -10.16
C ALA A 113 -5.09 1.99 -10.82
N MET A 114 -4.22 1.58 -11.76
CA MET A 114 -3.21 2.45 -12.36
C MET A 114 -3.73 3.82 -12.84
N PRO A 115 -4.89 3.93 -13.54
CA PRO A 115 -5.42 5.22 -13.97
C PRO A 115 -5.84 6.16 -12.83
N CYS A 116 -6.01 5.64 -11.61
CA CYS A 116 -6.35 6.45 -10.45
C CYS A 116 -5.13 7.18 -9.86
N PHE A 117 -3.91 6.70 -10.14
CA PHE A 117 -2.67 7.19 -9.54
C PHE A 117 -1.85 8.06 -10.49
N PRO A 118 -1.11 9.05 -9.98
CA PRO A 118 -0.09 9.72 -10.78
C PRO A 118 0.94 8.69 -11.30
N PRO A 119 1.38 8.74 -12.57
CA PRO A 119 2.27 7.74 -13.16
C PRO A 119 3.57 7.51 -12.39
N GLU A 120 4.14 8.57 -11.80
CA GLU A 120 5.35 8.56 -10.98
C GLU A 120 5.20 7.79 -9.66
N TYR A 121 3.99 7.37 -9.29
CA TYR A 121 3.79 6.46 -8.18
C TYR A 121 4.15 5.03 -8.55
N GLN A 122 4.12 4.65 -9.84
CA GLN A 122 4.43 3.28 -10.30
C GLN A 122 3.67 2.22 -9.48
N ILE A 123 2.36 2.42 -9.31
CA ILE A 123 1.59 1.74 -8.27
C ILE A 123 1.55 0.22 -8.43
N TYR A 124 1.55 -0.26 -9.68
CA TYR A 124 1.60 -1.68 -9.99
C TYR A 124 2.88 -2.33 -9.46
N ASP A 125 4.04 -1.77 -9.80
CA ASP A 125 5.35 -2.27 -9.34
C ASP A 125 5.47 -2.19 -7.81
N ARG A 126 4.89 -1.15 -7.20
CA ARG A 126 4.84 -1.03 -5.74
C ARG A 126 4.00 -2.14 -5.10
N TYR A 127 2.84 -2.48 -5.65
CA TYR A 127 2.05 -3.61 -5.16
C TYR A 127 2.83 -4.92 -5.29
N VAL A 128 3.49 -5.17 -6.43
CA VAL A 128 4.35 -6.34 -6.61
C VAL A 128 5.43 -6.39 -5.52
N ALA A 129 6.13 -5.28 -5.27
CA ALA A 129 7.14 -5.19 -4.23
C ALA A 129 6.57 -5.38 -2.82
N MET A 130 5.41 -4.80 -2.50
CA MET A 130 4.74 -4.96 -1.20
C MET A 130 4.38 -6.42 -0.94
N TYR A 131 3.77 -7.12 -1.91
CA TYR A 131 3.44 -8.55 -1.77
C TYR A 131 4.69 -9.41 -1.63
N HIS A 132 5.71 -9.17 -2.47
CA HIS A 132 6.98 -9.87 -2.38
C HIS A 132 7.59 -9.74 -0.97
N ASN A 133 7.73 -8.50 -0.49
CA ASN A 133 8.30 -8.22 0.83
C ASN A 133 7.46 -8.84 1.96
N ALA A 134 6.13 -8.75 1.89
CA ALA A 134 5.23 -9.32 2.89
C ALA A 134 5.38 -10.85 2.98
N ILE A 135 5.41 -11.55 1.85
CA ILE A 135 5.61 -13.01 1.81
C ILE A 135 7.01 -13.37 2.31
N CYS A 136 8.06 -12.73 1.80
CA CYS A 136 9.43 -13.01 2.23
C CYS A 136 9.60 -12.84 3.74
N LYS A 137 9.09 -11.73 4.29
CA LYS A 137 9.09 -11.50 5.74
C LYS A 137 8.33 -12.59 6.48
N ARG A 138 7.16 -12.98 5.98
CA ARG A 138 6.30 -13.97 6.64
C ARG A 138 6.90 -15.37 6.62
N VAL A 139 7.50 -15.78 5.51
CA VAL A 139 8.19 -17.06 5.34
C VAL A 139 9.45 -17.08 6.21
N ASN A 140 10.28 -16.03 6.16
CA ASN A 140 11.48 -15.92 7.01
C ASN A 140 11.14 -15.97 8.50
N PHE A 141 10.12 -15.24 8.94
CA PHE A 141 9.69 -15.25 10.35
C PHE A 141 9.33 -16.66 10.83
N GLN A 142 8.75 -17.51 9.98
CA GLN A 142 8.42 -18.88 10.32
C GLN A 142 9.65 -19.78 10.46
N PHE A 143 10.74 -19.48 9.74
CA PHE A 143 12.01 -20.19 9.91
C PHE A 143 12.73 -19.76 11.20
N TYR A 144 12.72 -18.47 11.55
CA TYR A 144 13.42 -17.96 12.73
C TYR A 144 12.69 -18.21 14.06
N LYS A 145 11.38 -18.45 14.08
CA LYS A 145 10.65 -18.85 15.31
C LYS A 145 11.05 -20.22 15.87
N LYS A 146 12.06 -20.88 15.28
CA LYS A 146 12.55 -22.22 15.63
C LYS A 146 14.08 -22.31 15.73
N SER A 147 14.75 -21.24 16.16
CA SER A 147 16.14 -21.30 16.68
C SER A 147 16.15 -20.94 18.15
#